data_AF-A0A5S4SXX3-F1
#
_entry.id   AF-A0A5S4SXX3-F1
#
_cell.length_a   1.000
_cell.length_b   1.000
_cell.length_c   1.000
_cell.angle_alpha   90.00
_cell.angle_beta   90.00
_cell.angle_gamma   90.00
#
_symmetry.space_group_name_H-M   'P 1'
#
loop_
_entity.id
_entity.type
_entity.pdbx_description
1 polymer ?
#
loop_
_entity_poly.entity_id
_entity_poly.type
_entity_poly.pdbx_seq_one_letter_code
_entity_poly.pdbx_strand_id
1 'polypeptide(L)'
;MPAASAEPKLLFCWVAEGLHVLVPKRRGTGFLSVPYGHHTDKGLDAIAALANCDLYGLDGALNFDCGWDICHGQKGTQDVFIERIRKPLEAHYKMQSQLIDVNTFWELHPHKSR
;
A
#
# COMPACT_ATOMS: atom_id res chain seq x y z
N MET A 1 -4.31 -16.78 27.83
CA MET A 1 -3.08 -16.28 27.19
C MET A 1 -3.47 -15.17 26.25
N PRO A 2 -2.98 -13.92 26.39
CA PRO A 2 -3.28 -12.89 25.41
C PRO A 2 -2.67 -13.33 24.08
N ALA A 3 -3.47 -13.41 23.03
CA ALA A 3 -2.97 -13.62 21.67
C ALA A 3 -1.89 -12.57 21.42
N ALA A 4 -0.67 -13.00 21.09
CA ALA A 4 0.37 -12.11 20.62
C ALA A 4 -0.27 -11.26 19.51
N SER A 5 -0.46 -9.97 19.75
CA SER A 5 -1.02 -9.08 18.74
C SER A 5 -0.07 -9.13 17.56
N ALA A 6 -0.50 -9.73 16.46
CA ALA A 6 0.31 -9.85 15.26
C ALA A 6 0.88 -8.47 14.93
N GLU A 7 2.18 -8.40 14.66
CA GLU A 7 2.81 -7.13 14.31
C GLU A 7 2.08 -6.50 13.11
N PRO A 8 1.82 -5.18 13.13
CA PRO A 8 1.13 -4.52 12.03
C PRO A 8 1.93 -4.69 10.73
N LYS A 9 1.23 -5.13 9.68
CA LYS A 9 1.80 -5.34 8.34
C LYS A 9 1.26 -4.32 7.35
N LEU A 10 2.07 -3.95 6.38
CA LEU A 10 1.63 -3.28 5.17
C LEU A 10 0.81 -4.27 4.34
N LEU A 11 -0.42 -3.91 4.00
CA LEU A 11 -1.28 -4.80 3.21
C LEU A 11 -1.43 -4.26 1.80
N PHE A 12 -0.90 -5.02 0.85
CA PHE A 12 -0.87 -4.70 -0.56
C PHE A 12 -2.11 -5.31 -1.22
N CYS A 13 -2.78 -4.56 -2.09
CA CYS A 13 -3.92 -5.06 -2.85
C CYS A 13 -3.98 -4.38 -4.22
N TRP A 14 -4.20 -5.16 -5.27
CA TRP A 14 -4.52 -4.61 -6.58
C TRP A 14 -6.00 -4.29 -6.65
N VAL A 15 -6.34 -3.03 -6.86
CA VAL A 15 -7.71 -2.55 -6.96
C VAL A 15 -7.81 -1.62 -8.17
N ALA A 16 -8.74 -1.93 -9.07
CA ALA A 16 -8.94 -1.19 -10.31
C ALA A 16 -7.63 -0.98 -11.08
N GLU A 17 -7.19 0.27 -11.21
CA GLU A 17 -6.06 0.71 -12.03
C GLU A 17 -4.77 0.94 -11.21
N GLY A 18 -4.70 0.47 -9.96
CA GLY A 18 -3.55 0.74 -9.12
C GLY A 18 -3.24 -0.31 -8.06
N LEU A 19 -2.09 -0.14 -7.44
CA LEU A 19 -1.70 -0.91 -6.27
C LEU A 19 -1.96 -0.06 -5.02
N HIS A 20 -2.92 -0.51 -4.23
CA HIS A 20 -3.26 0.11 -2.97
C HIS A 20 -2.47 -0.55 -1.82
N VAL A 21 -1.96 0.27 -0.91
CA VAL A 21 -1.27 -0.20 0.30
C VAL A 21 -1.93 0.39 1.53
N LEU A 22 -2.56 -0.48 2.33
CA LEU A 22 -3.02 -0.13 3.65
C LEU A 22 -1.81 -0.05 4.59
N VAL A 23 -1.57 1.14 5.15
CA VAL A 23 -0.47 1.41 6.09
C VAL A 23 -1.04 1.58 7.51
N PRO A 24 -0.96 0.56 8.40
CA PRO A 24 -1.51 0.65 9.74
C PRO A 24 -0.85 1.76 10.57
N LYS A 25 -1.62 2.42 11.43
CA LYS A 25 -1.05 3.39 12.38
C LYS A 25 -0.17 2.71 13.42
N ARG A 26 0.99 3.32 13.71
CA ARG A 26 1.94 2.82 14.73
C ARG A 26 1.38 2.75 16.16
N ARG A 27 0.34 3.52 16.50
CA ARG A 27 -0.20 3.65 17.88
C ARG A 27 -1.68 3.24 18.04
N GLY A 28 -2.28 2.50 17.11
CA GLY A 28 -3.68 2.11 17.26
C GLY A 28 -4.38 1.77 15.95
N THR A 29 -5.72 1.83 15.97
CA THR A 29 -6.59 1.40 14.88
C THR A 29 -6.66 2.43 13.74
N GLY A 30 -6.86 1.93 12.52
CA GLY A 30 -6.97 2.72 11.30
C GLY A 30 -5.66 2.80 10.52
N PHE A 31 -5.76 3.44 9.36
CA PHE A 31 -4.68 3.56 8.39
C PHE A 31 -4.39 5.05 8.11
N LEU A 32 -3.49 5.38 7.18
CA LEU A 32 -3.04 6.75 6.83
C LEU A 32 -4.03 7.88 7.22
N SER A 33 -3.62 8.76 8.15
CA SER A 33 -4.48 9.85 8.65
C SER A 33 -4.34 11.16 7.90
N VAL A 34 -3.32 11.29 7.06
CA VAL A 34 -3.01 12.53 6.35
C VAL A 34 -2.88 12.20 4.86
N PRO A 35 -3.52 12.98 3.98
CA PRO A 35 -3.38 12.77 2.56
C PRO A 35 -1.92 12.92 2.11
N TYR A 36 -1.37 11.86 1.51
CA TYR A 36 -0.09 11.92 0.82
C TYR A 36 -0.32 12.56 -0.56
N GLY A 37 0.48 13.58 -0.88
CA GLY A 37 0.28 14.49 -2.03
C GLY A 37 0.12 15.95 -1.58
N HIS A 38 -0.48 16.21 -0.43
CA HIS A 38 -0.44 17.52 0.24
C HIS A 38 0.69 17.63 1.25
N HIS A 39 1.10 16.49 1.82
CA HIS A 39 2.25 16.35 2.69
C HIS A 39 3.19 15.31 2.09
N THR A 40 4.19 15.77 1.34
CA THR A 40 5.17 14.92 0.68
C THR A 40 6.15 14.32 1.69
N ASP A 41 6.49 13.05 1.52
CA ASP A 41 7.54 12.36 2.26
C ASP A 41 8.61 11.95 1.24
N LYS A 42 9.84 12.46 1.41
CA LYS A 42 10.93 12.22 0.46
C LYS A 42 11.28 10.75 0.28
N GLY A 43 11.05 9.92 1.30
CA GLY A 43 11.27 8.48 1.23
C GLY A 43 10.23 7.81 0.34
N LEU A 44 8.97 8.20 0.48
CA LEU A 44 7.89 7.73 -0.39
C LEU A 44 8.05 8.24 -1.83
N ASP A 45 8.46 9.49 -2.03
CA ASP A 45 8.75 10.04 -3.37
C ASP A 45 9.87 9.25 -4.07
N ALA A 46 10.94 8.90 -3.34
CA ALA A 46 12.02 8.08 -3.87
C ALA A 46 11.54 6.67 -4.25
N ILE A 47 10.63 6.08 -3.48
CA ILE A 47 10.04 4.77 -3.77
C ILE A 47 9.16 4.83 -5.03
N ALA A 48 8.34 5.87 -5.15
CA ALA A 48 7.52 6.09 -6.35
C ALA A 48 8.39 6.27 -7.60
N ALA A 49 9.48 7.03 -7.49
CA ALA A 49 10.44 7.21 -8.57
C ALA A 49 11.13 5.89 -8.98
N LEU A 50 11.45 4.99 -8.04
CA LEU A 50 11.98 3.65 -8.35
C LEU A 50 10.99 2.79 -9.15
N ALA A 51 9.70 2.98 -8.92
CA ALA A 51 8.64 2.26 -9.62
C ALA A 51 8.18 2.96 -10.91
N ASN A 52 8.66 4.18 -11.16
CA ASN A 52 8.25 5.05 -12.27
C ASN A 52 6.72 5.25 -12.31
N CYS A 53 6.13 5.59 -11.17
CA CYS A 53 4.71 5.87 -11.02
C CYS A 53 4.48 7.08 -10.13
N ASP A 54 3.26 7.63 -10.20
CA ASP A 54 2.81 8.58 -9.21
C ASP A 54 2.35 7.85 -7.94
N LEU A 55 2.48 8.54 -6.81
CA LEU A 55 2.05 8.04 -5.51
C LEU A 55 1.18 9.10 -4.85
N TYR A 56 -0.02 8.68 -4.46
CA TYR A 56 -0.93 9.48 -3.65
C TYR A 56 -1.38 8.67 -2.46
N GLY A 57 -1.93 9.33 -1.45
CA GLY A 57 -2.53 8.65 -0.32
C GLY A 57 -3.74 9.43 0.12
N LEU A 58 -4.89 8.77 0.14
CA LEU A 58 -6.14 9.35 0.58
C LEU A 58 -6.95 8.25 1.25
N ASP A 59 -7.84 8.62 2.17
CA ASP A 59 -8.84 7.72 2.76
C ASP A 59 -8.28 6.42 3.35
N GLY A 60 -7.04 6.46 3.88
CA GLY A 60 -6.45 5.34 4.59
C GLY A 60 -5.63 4.35 3.76
N ALA A 61 -5.39 4.62 2.47
CA ALA A 61 -4.46 3.84 1.67
C ALA A 61 -3.44 4.75 0.98
N LEU A 62 -2.24 4.24 0.72
CA LEU A 62 -1.44 4.72 -0.41
C LEU A 62 -2.01 4.09 -1.67
N ASN A 63 -1.96 4.82 -2.78
CA ASN A 63 -2.17 4.26 -4.11
C ASN A 63 -0.97 4.61 -4.99
N PHE A 64 -0.37 3.56 -5.54
CA PHE A 64 0.60 3.65 -6.61
C PHE A 64 -0.17 3.62 -7.92
N ASP A 65 -0.14 4.75 -8.64
CA ASP A 65 -0.80 4.91 -9.93
C ASP A 65 0.02 4.24 -11.01
N CYS A 66 -0.27 2.96 -11.18
CA CYS A 66 0.45 2.11 -12.09
C CYS A 66 -0.08 2.36 -13.50
N GLY A 67 0.82 2.60 -14.46
CA GLY A 67 0.44 2.67 -15.87
C GLY A 67 -0.32 1.42 -16.33
N TRP A 68 -1.19 1.58 -17.34
CA TRP A 68 -2.08 0.53 -17.85
C TRP A 68 -1.39 -0.82 -18.09
N ASP A 69 -0.16 -0.80 -18.62
CA ASP A 69 0.63 -2.01 -18.92
C ASP A 69 1.00 -2.81 -17.66
N ILE A 70 1.01 -2.20 -16.48
CA ILE A 70 1.29 -2.87 -15.21
C ILE A 70 0.00 -3.52 -14.68
N CYS A 71 -1.12 -2.80 -14.74
CA CYS A 71 -2.41 -3.26 -14.20
C CYS A 71 -3.09 -4.31 -15.09
N HIS A 72 -2.97 -4.16 -16.41
CA HIS A 72 -3.66 -4.98 -17.41
C HIS A 72 -2.72 -5.68 -18.40
N GLY A 73 -1.40 -5.59 -18.20
CA GLY A 73 -0.43 -6.25 -19.06
C GLY A 73 -0.29 -7.74 -18.80
N GLN A 74 0.87 -8.26 -19.15
CA GLN A 74 1.13 -9.70 -19.10
C GLN A 74 1.14 -10.23 -17.66
N LYS A 75 0.81 -11.52 -17.51
CA LYS A 75 0.89 -12.23 -16.24
C LYS A 75 2.27 -12.06 -15.62
N GLY A 76 2.33 -11.64 -14.36
CA GLY A 76 3.57 -11.42 -13.60
C GLY A 76 4.08 -9.97 -13.61
N THR A 77 3.51 -9.07 -14.42
CA THR A 77 3.91 -7.64 -14.40
C THR A 77 3.64 -6.99 -13.04
N GLN A 78 2.50 -7.34 -12.43
CA GLN A 78 2.14 -6.94 -11.07
C GLN A 78 3.13 -7.46 -10.01
N ASP A 79 3.59 -8.71 -10.15
CA ASP A 79 4.56 -9.29 -9.21
C ASP A 79 5.91 -8.58 -9.30
N VAL A 80 6.39 -8.33 -10.52
CA VAL A 80 7.61 -7.55 -10.76
C VAL A 80 7.51 -6.15 -10.18
N PHE A 81 6.35 -5.51 -10.32
CA PHE A 81 6.11 -4.19 -9.73
C PHE A 81 6.18 -4.24 -8.20
N ILE A 82 5.50 -5.19 -7.56
CA ILE A 82 5.54 -5.35 -6.10
C ILE A 82 6.98 -5.59 -5.62
N GLU A 83 7.74 -6.48 -6.27
CA GLU A 83 9.12 -6.76 -5.87
C GLU A 83 10.03 -5.52 -5.89
N ARG A 84 9.79 -4.55 -6.80
CA ARG A 84 10.56 -3.30 -6.85
C ARG A 84 10.32 -2.42 -5.62
N ILE A 85 9.09 -2.32 -5.15
CA ILE A 85 8.71 -1.36 -4.11
C ILE A 85 8.58 -1.98 -2.71
N ARG A 86 8.42 -3.31 -2.61
CA ARG A 86 8.13 -4.00 -1.35
C ARG A 86 9.21 -3.75 -0.30
N LYS A 87 10.46 -4.09 -0.61
CA LYS A 87 11.57 -3.95 0.36
C LYS A 87 11.82 -2.48 0.77
N PRO A 88 11.81 -1.51 -0.15
CA PRO A 88 11.87 -0.10 0.21
C PRO A 88 10.73 0.34 1.14
N LEU A 89 9.49 -0.08 0.88
CA LEU A 89 8.33 0.25 1.73
C LEU A 89 8.43 -0.38 3.12
N GLU A 90 8.81 -1.66 3.19
CA GLU A 90 9.03 -2.36 4.47
C GLU A 90 10.09 -1.63 5.32
N ALA A 91 11.19 -1.19 4.69
CA ALA A 91 12.24 -0.43 5.35
C ALA A 91 11.77 0.97 5.81
N HIS A 92 11.02 1.68 4.96
CA HIS A 92 10.49 3.01 5.26
C HIS A 92 9.54 2.97 6.47
N TYR A 93 8.59 2.03 6.49
CA TYR A 93 7.60 1.93 7.56
C TYR A 93 8.07 1.14 8.77
N LYS A 94 9.12 0.31 8.62
CA LYS A 94 9.59 -0.69 9.60
C LYS A 94 8.52 -1.74 9.90
N MET A 95 7.87 -2.22 8.85
CA MET A 95 6.78 -3.20 8.92
C MET A 95 6.98 -4.24 7.82
N GLN A 96 6.62 -5.49 8.08
CA GLN A 96 6.55 -6.50 7.03
C GLN A 96 5.36 -6.22 6.10
N SER A 97 5.40 -6.78 4.89
CA SER A 97 4.32 -6.68 3.93
C SER A 97 3.58 -8.00 3.72
N GLN A 98 2.34 -7.90 3.23
CA GLN A 98 1.53 -9.03 2.79
C GLN A 98 0.64 -8.61 1.63
N LEU A 99 0.54 -9.44 0.59
CA LEU A 99 -0.48 -9.28 -0.46
C LEU A 99 -1.80 -9.87 0.02
N ILE A 100 -2.89 -9.14 -0.16
CA ILE A 100 -4.25 -9.53 0.22
C ILE A 100 -5.20 -9.39 -0.98
N ASP A 101 -6.31 -10.12 -0.94
CA ASP A 101 -7.38 -9.97 -1.93
C ASP A 101 -8.23 -8.71 -1.68
N VAL A 102 -9.03 -8.35 -2.69
CA VAL A 102 -9.86 -7.14 -2.69
C VAL A 102 -10.95 -7.15 -1.60
N ASN A 103 -11.50 -8.32 -1.25
CA ASN A 103 -12.53 -8.41 -0.22
C ASN A 103 -11.90 -8.13 1.15
N THR A 104 -10.77 -8.77 1.44
CA THR A 104 -9.97 -8.52 2.65
C THR A 104 -9.56 -7.04 2.74
N PHE A 105 -9.18 -6.42 1.61
CA PHE A 105 -8.82 -5.01 1.57
C PHE A 105 -9.99 -4.13 2.04
N TRP A 106 -11.18 -4.28 1.46
CA TRP A 106 -12.34 -3.46 1.82
C TRP A 106 -12.91 -3.76 3.20
N GLU A 107 -12.80 -4.99 3.70
CA GLU A 107 -13.16 -5.34 5.08
C GLU A 107 -12.32 -4.58 6.11
N LEU A 108 -11.03 -4.43 5.83
CA LEU A 108 -10.06 -3.75 6.69
C LEU A 108 -9.99 -2.24 6.44
N HIS A 109 -10.39 -1.77 5.26
CA HIS A 109 -10.33 -0.36 4.88
C HIS A 109 -11.11 0.53 5.88
N PRO A 110 -10.55 1.68 6.30
CA PRO A 110 -11.18 2.52 7.33
C PRO A 110 -12.48 3.15 6.85
N HIS A 111 -12.62 3.39 5.55
CA HIS A 111 -13.88 3.70 4.90
C HIS A 111 -14.44 2.40 4.35
N LYS A 112 -15.32 1.75 5.12
CA LYS A 112 -16.07 0.60 4.62
C LYS A 112 -16.95 1.09 3.47
N SER A 113 -16.71 0.59 2.26
CA SER A 113 -17.73 0.68 1.22
C SER A 113 -19.00 0.05 1.80
N ARG A 114 -20.05 0.86 1.92
CA ARG A 114 -21.39 0.34 2.22
C ARG A 114 -21.95 -0.37 0.99
#